data_AF-A0A846M412-F1
#
_entry.id   AF-A0A846M412-F1
#
_cell.length_a   1.000
_cell.length_b   1.000
_cell.length_c   1.000
_cell.angle_alpha   90.00
_cell.angle_beta   90.00
_cell.angle_gamma   90.00
#
_symmetry.space_group_name_H-M   'P 1'
#
loop_
_entity.id
_entity.type
_entity.pdbx_description
1 polymer ?
#
loop_
_entity_poly.entity_id
_entity_poly.type
_entity_poly.pdbx_seq_one_letter_code
_entity_poly.pdbx_strand_id
1 'polypeptide(L)'
;MLKELDAMLDMPITLFVVLAVGAIIGIAFEKAFAAADREKRRAYWRGRNSAKKITSRTRFTSVSSVETAQSRDSTQVAAEQLKVVMNADFQSRALLNKPERRLLDCIDQVLADECPGWRAMGQVSLGEILYSRDKDAFWAINAKRVDLLIVDRDCRPLHAVEFQGTGHHGSPETAARDAIKKEALRRAGIGYVEVVSGNTPAEVRDMVRKLANVHKVKPAPPAA
;
A
#
# COMPACT_ATOMS: atom_id res chain seq x y z
N MET A 1 2.87 46.27 -1.93
CA MET A 1 3.19 44.83 -1.79
C MET A 1 3.80 44.47 -0.43
N LEU A 2 5.09 44.73 -0.12
CA LEU A 2 5.65 44.29 1.17
C LEU A 2 5.03 44.99 2.42
N LYS A 3 4.62 46.26 2.30
CA LYS A 3 3.92 46.99 3.39
C LYS A 3 2.46 46.58 3.60
N GLU A 4 1.83 45.95 2.61
CA GLU A 4 0.43 45.50 2.70
C GLU A 4 0.33 44.09 3.31
N LEU A 5 1.38 43.28 3.13
CA LEU A 5 1.53 41.97 3.76
C LEU A 5 1.74 42.07 5.28
N ASP A 6 2.51 43.07 5.74
CA ASP A 6 2.75 43.31 7.17
C ASP A 6 1.46 43.73 7.90
N ALA A 7 0.67 44.63 7.28
CA ALA A 7 -0.60 45.09 7.84
C ALA A 7 -1.68 43.98 7.91
N MET A 8 -1.58 42.94 7.07
CA MET A 8 -2.45 41.75 7.13
C MET A 8 -2.01 40.74 8.20
N LEU A 9 -0.75 40.75 8.64
CA LEU A 9 -0.21 39.87 9.68
C LEU A 9 -0.46 40.39 11.12
N ASP A 10 -0.64 41.70 11.30
CA ASP A 10 -0.87 42.33 12.62
C ASP A 10 -2.30 42.16 13.15
N MET A 11 -3.24 41.61 12.36
CA MET A 11 -4.57 41.24 12.82
C MET A 11 -4.69 39.72 12.96
N PRO A 12 -4.80 39.17 14.19
CA PRO A 12 -4.85 37.72 14.42
C PRO A 12 -6.05 37.06 13.74
N ILE A 13 -7.12 37.82 13.48
CA ILE A 13 -8.34 37.36 12.82
C ILE A 13 -8.12 37.17 11.31
N THR A 14 -7.37 38.07 10.67
CA THR A 14 -7.16 38.05 9.21
C THR A 14 -6.30 36.85 8.79
N LEU A 15 -5.24 36.56 9.56
CA LEU A 15 -4.41 35.37 9.35
C LEU A 15 -5.24 34.08 9.51
N PHE A 16 -6.13 34.03 10.50
CA PHE A 16 -6.99 32.88 10.73
C PHE A 16 -7.98 32.65 9.59
N VAL A 17 -8.55 33.72 9.03
CA VAL A 17 -9.46 33.65 7.88
C VAL A 17 -8.73 33.16 6.63
N VAL A 18 -7.52 33.66 6.35
CA VAL A 18 -6.72 33.23 5.20
C VAL A 18 -6.34 31.74 5.31
N LEU A 19 -5.90 31.29 6.49
CA LEU A 19 -5.58 29.88 6.74
C LEU A 19 -6.82 28.98 6.64
N ALA A 20 -7.96 29.42 7.16
CA ALA A 20 -9.21 28.66 7.06
C ALA A 20 -9.68 28.51 5.61
N VAL A 21 -9.60 29.57 4.81
CA VAL A 21 -9.93 29.53 3.37
C VAL A 21 -8.96 28.61 2.62
N GLY A 22 -7.66 28.69 2.88
CA GLY A 22 -6.66 27.80 2.30
C GLY A 22 -6.89 26.32 2.65
N ALA A 23 -7.24 26.02 3.90
CA ALA A 23 -7.54 24.66 4.35
C ALA A 23 -8.81 24.10 3.69
N ILE A 24 -9.86 24.91 3.54
CA ILE A 24 -11.10 24.49 2.87
C ILE A 24 -10.85 24.20 1.39
N ILE A 25 -10.07 25.05 0.71
CA ILE A 25 -9.70 24.85 -0.70
C ILE A 25 -8.84 23.59 -0.86
N GLY A 26 -7.85 23.38 0.02
CA GLY A 26 -7.00 22.18 0.01
C GLY A 26 -7.80 20.88 0.20
N ILE A 27 -8.69 20.84 1.19
CA ILE A 27 -9.57 19.69 1.47
C ILE A 27 -10.52 19.43 0.28
N ALA A 28 -11.05 20.49 -0.33
CA ALA A 28 -11.91 20.37 -1.51
C ALA A 28 -11.14 19.84 -2.73
N PHE A 29 -9.89 20.27 -2.93
CA PHE A 29 -9.04 19.85 -4.05
C PHE A 29 -8.64 18.37 -3.93
N GLU A 30 -8.23 17.92 -2.74
CA GLU A 30 -7.92 16.51 -2.46
C GLU A 30 -9.15 15.60 -2.64
N LYS A 31 -10.32 16.02 -2.15
CA LYS A 31 -11.57 15.27 -2.31
C LYS A 31 -12.05 15.21 -3.76
N ALA A 32 -11.85 16.28 -4.54
CA ALA A 32 -12.20 16.33 -5.96
C ALA A 32 -11.30 15.42 -6.81
N PHE A 33 -9.98 15.40 -6.56
CA PHE A 33 -9.06 14.48 -7.26
C PHE A 33 -9.37 13.02 -6.90
N ALA A 34 -9.64 12.72 -5.63
CA ALA A 34 -10.05 11.39 -5.18
C ALA A 34 -11.44 10.96 -5.70
N ALA A 35 -12.34 11.90 -6.01
CA ALA A 35 -13.65 11.64 -6.60
C ALA A 35 -13.55 11.38 -8.12
N ALA A 36 -12.80 12.20 -8.85
CA ALA A 36 -12.57 12.04 -10.29
C ALA A 36 -11.89 10.70 -10.62
N ASP A 37 -10.98 10.24 -9.76
CA ASP A 37 -10.36 8.92 -9.89
C ASP A 37 -11.34 7.76 -9.60
N ARG A 38 -12.31 7.95 -8.69
CA ARG A 38 -13.36 6.97 -8.41
C ARG A 38 -14.34 6.82 -9.59
N GLU A 39 -14.67 7.91 -10.27
CA GLU A 39 -15.53 7.86 -11.46
C GLU A 39 -14.85 7.17 -12.65
N LYS A 40 -13.55 7.44 -12.86
CA LYS A 40 -12.74 6.74 -13.88
C LYS A 40 -12.61 5.25 -13.58
N ARG A 41 -12.51 4.85 -12.31
CA ARG A 41 -12.51 3.43 -11.88
C ARG A 41 -13.85 2.76 -12.19
N ARG A 42 -14.99 3.42 -11.94
CA ARG A 42 -16.35 2.91 -12.25
C ARG A 42 -16.59 2.75 -13.75
N ALA A 43 -16.12 3.70 -14.56
CA ALA A 43 -16.21 3.61 -16.02
C ALA A 43 -15.36 2.46 -16.60
N TYR A 44 -14.17 2.24 -16.07
CA TYR A 44 -13.27 1.15 -16.49
C TYR A 44 -13.85 -0.25 -16.21
N TRP A 45 -14.43 -0.47 -15.02
CA TRP A 45 -15.10 -1.73 -14.68
C TRP A 45 -16.34 -2.02 -15.55
N ARG A 46 -17.06 -0.99 -16.02
CA ARG A 46 -18.22 -1.15 -16.93
C ARG A 46 -17.80 -1.69 -18.31
N GLY A 47 -16.65 -1.29 -18.84
CA GLY A 47 -16.14 -1.76 -20.13
C GLY A 47 -15.66 -3.22 -20.11
N ARG A 48 -14.99 -3.64 -19.04
CA ARG A 48 -14.32 -4.94 -18.97
C ARG A 48 -15.26 -6.13 -18.65
N ASN A 49 -16.33 -5.90 -17.88
CA ASN A 49 -17.37 -6.92 -17.67
C ASN A 49 -18.24 -7.16 -18.92
N SER A 50 -18.31 -6.19 -19.84
CA SER A 50 -18.95 -6.37 -21.15
C SER A 50 -18.10 -7.26 -22.08
N ALA A 51 -16.78 -7.04 -22.13
CA ALA A 51 -15.87 -7.83 -22.96
C ALA A 51 -15.74 -9.30 -22.52
N LYS A 52 -15.79 -9.59 -21.22
CA LYS A 52 -15.81 -10.97 -20.69
C LYS A 52 -17.09 -11.75 -21.02
N LYS A 53 -18.19 -11.06 -21.36
CA LYS A 53 -19.47 -11.67 -21.73
C LYS A 53 -19.50 -12.15 -23.20
N ILE A 54 -18.57 -11.68 -24.04
CA ILE A 54 -18.46 -12.09 -25.45
C ILE A 54 -17.67 -13.40 -25.58
N THR A 55 -16.67 -13.64 -24.73
CA THR A 55 -15.78 -14.82 -24.85
C THR A 55 -16.34 -16.09 -24.21
N SER A 56 -17.40 -16.00 -23.39
CA SER A 56 -18.01 -17.15 -22.70
C SER A 56 -19.28 -17.68 -23.37
N ARG A 57 -19.63 -17.20 -24.57
CA ARG A 57 -20.92 -17.44 -25.22
C ARG A 57 -21.01 -18.75 -26.03
N THR A 58 -20.02 -19.65 -25.98
CA THR A 58 -20.04 -20.90 -26.77
C THR A 58 -20.39 -22.16 -25.96
N ARG A 59 -20.73 -22.09 -24.67
CA ARG A 59 -21.17 -23.31 -23.97
C ARG A 59 -21.97 -23.02 -22.69
N PHE A 60 -23.28 -22.83 -22.82
CA PHE A 60 -24.31 -23.62 -22.12
C PHE A 60 -25.71 -23.07 -22.41
N THR A 61 -26.63 -23.98 -22.63
CA THR A 61 -28.04 -23.79 -22.96
C THR A 61 -28.87 -23.33 -21.76
N SER A 62 -29.68 -22.29 -22.01
CA SER A 62 -31.01 -21.96 -21.48
C SER A 62 -31.42 -22.49 -20.09
N VAL A 63 -31.53 -21.58 -19.10
CA VAL A 63 -32.79 -21.34 -18.37
C VAL A 63 -32.83 -19.85 -17.95
N SER A 64 -33.88 -19.17 -18.40
CA SER A 64 -34.48 -17.92 -17.93
C SER A 64 -33.63 -16.99 -17.07
N SER A 65 -32.98 -16.02 -17.71
CA SER A 65 -32.37 -14.85 -17.08
C SER A 65 -32.99 -13.59 -17.71
N VAL A 66 -34.14 -13.18 -17.19
CA VAL A 66 -34.71 -11.85 -17.44
C VAL A 66 -34.91 -11.22 -16.05
N GLU A 67 -34.52 -9.95 -15.93
CA GLU A 67 -34.56 -9.10 -14.73
C GLU A 67 -33.48 -9.42 -13.67
N THR A 68 -32.52 -8.58 -13.29
CA THR A 68 -32.34 -7.14 -13.42
C THR A 68 -30.85 -6.82 -13.18
N ALA A 69 -30.10 -6.49 -14.23
CA ALA A 69 -28.73 -5.98 -14.08
C ALA A 69 -28.76 -4.44 -14.02
N GLN A 70 -29.55 -3.89 -13.10
CA GLN A 70 -29.39 -2.51 -12.67
C GLN A 70 -28.14 -2.45 -11.79
N SER A 71 -27.21 -1.55 -12.11
CA SER A 71 -26.06 -1.27 -11.26
C SER A 71 -26.57 -0.92 -9.87
N ARG A 72 -26.38 -1.82 -8.89
CA ARG A 72 -26.63 -1.50 -7.49
C ARG A 72 -25.91 -0.18 -7.19
N ASP A 73 -26.66 0.80 -6.70
CA ASP A 73 -26.09 2.08 -6.32
C ASP A 73 -24.92 1.81 -5.36
N SER A 74 -23.78 2.46 -5.58
CA SER A 74 -22.61 2.30 -4.72
C SER A 74 -22.92 2.56 -3.24
N THR A 75 -23.92 3.41 -2.98
CA THR A 75 -24.44 3.69 -1.64
C THR A 75 -25.18 2.49 -1.07
N GLN A 76 -25.98 1.78 -1.88
CA GLN A 76 -26.66 0.56 -1.48
C GLN A 76 -25.68 -0.56 -1.17
N VAL A 77 -24.62 -0.74 -1.99
CA VAL A 77 -23.58 -1.74 -1.73
C VAL A 77 -22.85 -1.44 -0.41
N ALA A 78 -22.51 -0.17 -0.15
CA ALA A 78 -21.89 0.23 1.11
C ALA A 78 -22.83 0.00 2.31
N ALA A 79 -24.13 0.27 2.16
CA ALA A 79 -25.13 0.01 3.19
C ALA A 79 -25.31 -1.49 3.47
N GLU A 80 -25.28 -2.33 2.44
CA GLU A 80 -25.29 -3.79 2.58
C GLU A 80 -24.04 -4.29 3.33
N GLN A 81 -22.85 -3.80 2.97
CA GLN A 81 -21.60 -4.12 3.68
C GLN A 81 -21.64 -3.67 5.13
N LEU A 82 -22.18 -2.48 5.41
CA LEU A 82 -22.32 -1.97 6.77
C LEU A 82 -23.23 -2.88 7.60
N LYS A 83 -24.37 -3.34 7.05
CA LYS A 83 -25.24 -4.30 7.74
C LYS A 83 -24.52 -5.60 8.09
N VAL A 84 -23.68 -6.12 7.17
CA VAL A 84 -22.88 -7.31 7.43
C VAL A 84 -21.90 -7.07 8.58
N VAL A 85 -21.21 -5.92 8.60
CA VAL A 85 -20.28 -5.54 9.68
C VAL A 85 -21.04 -5.37 11.01
N MET A 86 -22.17 -4.68 11.03
CA MET A 86 -22.94 -4.45 12.27
C MET A 86 -23.45 -5.75 12.92
N ASN A 87 -23.63 -6.81 12.14
CA ASN A 87 -24.12 -8.10 12.61
C ASN A 87 -23.00 -9.13 12.86
N ALA A 88 -21.73 -8.76 12.67
CA ALA A 88 -20.60 -9.65 12.86
C ALA A 88 -19.88 -9.37 14.18
N ASP A 89 -19.39 -10.43 14.83
CA ASP A 89 -18.50 -10.31 15.98
C ASP A 89 -17.06 -10.08 15.51
N PHE A 90 -16.46 -8.98 15.94
CA PHE A 90 -15.05 -8.69 15.67
C PHE A 90 -14.21 -8.90 16.92
N GLN A 91 -13.07 -9.57 16.73
CA GLN A 91 -12.04 -9.70 17.74
C GLN A 91 -10.74 -9.10 17.22
N SER A 92 -10.02 -8.41 18.10
CA SER A 92 -8.67 -7.97 17.80
C SER A 92 -7.73 -9.18 17.75
N ARG A 93 -6.68 -9.09 16.93
CA ARG A 93 -5.64 -10.10 16.83
C ARG A 93 -4.28 -9.44 16.64
N ALA A 94 -3.24 -10.20 16.96
CA ALA A 94 -1.87 -9.82 16.65
C ALA A 94 -1.69 -9.52 15.16
N LEU A 95 -1.00 -8.42 14.83
CA LEU A 95 -0.65 -8.05 13.45
C LEU A 95 0.30 -9.06 12.81
N LEU A 96 1.32 -9.48 13.57
CA LEU A 96 2.35 -10.42 13.16
C LEU A 96 2.26 -11.72 13.94
N ASN A 97 2.56 -12.84 13.27
CA ASN A 97 2.71 -14.13 13.93
C ASN A 97 3.98 -14.17 14.81
N LYS A 98 4.17 -15.26 15.59
CA LYS A 98 5.29 -15.34 16.55
C LYS A 98 6.67 -15.22 15.87
N PRO A 99 6.95 -15.95 14.77
CA PRO A 99 8.21 -15.80 14.05
C PRO A 99 8.44 -14.40 13.44
N GLU A 100 7.46 -13.83 12.75
CA GLU A 100 7.55 -12.49 12.15
C GLU A 100 7.80 -11.42 13.21
N ARG A 101 7.16 -11.54 14.38
CA ARG A 101 7.38 -10.62 15.49
C ARG A 101 8.81 -10.69 16.02
N ARG A 102 9.35 -11.89 16.19
CA ARG A 102 10.76 -12.07 16.61
C ARG A 102 11.72 -11.48 15.58
N LEU A 103 11.42 -11.64 14.30
CA LEU A 103 12.20 -11.03 13.22
C LEU A 103 12.14 -9.50 13.29
N LEU A 104 10.94 -8.93 13.49
CA LEU A 104 10.77 -7.50 13.69
C LEU A 104 11.59 -7.01 14.89
N ASP A 105 11.48 -7.67 16.04
CA ASP A 105 12.24 -7.31 17.25
C ASP A 105 13.76 -7.31 17.00
N CYS A 106 14.27 -8.31 16.26
CA CYS A 106 15.68 -8.38 15.89
C CYS A 106 16.07 -7.23 14.95
N ILE A 107 15.26 -6.94 13.93
CA ILE A 107 15.52 -5.85 12.98
C ILE A 107 15.50 -4.52 13.73
N ASP A 108 14.49 -4.25 14.56
CA ASP A 108 14.35 -3.00 15.31
C ASP A 108 15.57 -2.74 16.21
N GLN A 109 16.07 -3.77 16.89
CA GLN A 109 17.28 -3.64 17.70
C GLN A 109 18.50 -3.24 16.84
N VAL A 110 18.69 -3.89 15.69
CA VAL A 110 19.82 -3.59 14.79
C VAL A 110 19.70 -2.20 14.18
N LEU A 111 18.49 -1.79 13.79
CA LEU A 111 18.24 -0.45 13.25
C LEU A 111 18.52 0.62 14.32
N ALA A 112 18.09 0.41 15.56
CA ALA A 112 18.38 1.34 16.66
C ALA A 112 19.90 1.47 16.92
N ASP A 113 20.63 0.36 16.91
CA ASP A 113 22.07 0.32 17.17
C ASP A 113 22.90 0.94 16.03
N GLU A 114 22.53 0.69 14.78
CA GLU A 114 23.45 0.86 13.63
C GLU A 114 22.91 1.80 12.54
N CYS A 115 21.60 2.03 12.50
CA CYS A 115 20.91 2.83 11.49
C CYS A 115 19.80 3.69 12.13
N PRO A 116 20.11 4.61 13.08
CA PRO A 116 19.10 5.27 13.93
C PRO A 116 18.08 6.14 13.17
N GLY A 117 18.30 6.41 11.89
CA GLY A 117 17.32 7.08 11.03
C GLY A 117 16.33 6.14 10.35
N TRP A 118 16.52 4.83 10.41
CA TRP A 118 15.70 3.84 9.72
C TRP A 118 14.68 3.21 10.67
N ARG A 119 13.58 2.69 10.11
CA ARG A 119 12.52 2.02 10.88
C ARG A 119 12.01 0.79 10.14
N ALA A 120 11.54 -0.21 10.88
CA ALA A 120 10.79 -1.32 10.31
C ALA A 120 9.27 -1.13 10.51
N MET A 121 8.48 -1.60 9.55
CA MET A 121 7.02 -1.55 9.55
C MET A 121 6.46 -2.92 9.18
N GLY A 122 5.43 -3.39 9.87
CA GLY A 122 4.82 -4.70 9.62
C GLY A 122 3.61 -4.67 8.70
N GLN A 123 3.45 -5.71 7.89
CA GLN A 123 2.30 -5.98 7.02
C GLN A 123 1.97 -4.81 6.10
N VAL A 124 2.98 -4.17 5.47
CA VAL A 124 2.75 -2.99 4.63
C VAL A 124 2.10 -3.39 3.31
N SER A 125 1.01 -2.71 2.94
CA SER A 125 0.39 -2.88 1.63
C SER A 125 1.29 -2.29 0.55
N LEU A 126 1.53 -3.06 -0.51
CA LEU A 126 2.35 -2.61 -1.64
C LEU A 126 1.68 -1.48 -2.41
N GLY A 127 0.35 -1.33 -2.34
CA GLY A 127 -0.35 -0.19 -2.93
C GLY A 127 -0.03 1.16 -2.27
N GLU A 128 0.49 1.16 -1.04
CA GLU A 128 0.86 2.39 -0.31
C GLU A 128 2.27 2.87 -0.66
N ILE A 129 3.14 1.96 -1.14
CA ILE A 129 4.55 2.27 -1.42
C ILE A 129 4.90 2.15 -2.91
N LEU A 130 4.04 1.54 -3.73
CA LEU A 130 4.21 1.39 -5.17
C LEU A 130 3.07 2.08 -5.92
N TYR A 131 3.43 2.84 -6.94
CA TYR A 131 2.48 3.46 -7.86
C TYR A 131 2.88 3.15 -9.30
N SER A 132 1.88 2.99 -10.17
CA SER A 132 2.07 2.90 -11.61
C SER A 132 0.98 3.67 -12.35
N ARG A 133 1.36 4.35 -13.43
CA ARG A 133 0.40 4.93 -14.38
C ARG A 133 -0.36 3.84 -15.16
N ASP A 134 0.23 2.65 -15.28
CA ASP A 134 -0.44 1.46 -15.79
C ASP A 134 -1.38 0.92 -14.71
N LYS A 135 -2.69 1.01 -14.97
CA LYS A 135 -3.74 0.59 -14.05
C LYS A 135 -3.72 -0.91 -13.82
N ASP A 136 -3.44 -1.72 -14.84
CA ASP A 136 -3.45 -3.17 -14.71
C ASP A 136 -2.25 -3.62 -13.84
N ALA A 137 -1.09 -2.98 -14.01
CA ALA A 137 0.07 -3.19 -13.13
C ALA A 137 -0.21 -2.74 -11.69
N PHE A 138 -0.80 -1.56 -11.49
CA PHE A 138 -1.14 -1.07 -10.15
C PHE A 138 -2.14 -2.00 -9.45
N TRP A 139 -3.14 -2.51 -10.16
CA TRP A 139 -4.14 -3.40 -9.57
C TRP A 139 -3.57 -4.78 -9.26
N ALA A 140 -2.65 -5.26 -10.08
CA ALA A 140 -1.94 -6.51 -9.81
C ALA A 140 -1.14 -6.44 -8.50
N ILE A 141 -0.65 -5.26 -8.09
CA ILE A 141 0.22 -5.12 -6.91
C ILE A 141 -0.48 -4.55 -5.68
N ASN A 142 -1.47 -3.67 -5.84
CA ASN A 142 -2.13 -2.91 -4.76
C ASN A 142 -2.62 -3.78 -3.59
N ALA A 143 -3.25 -4.92 -3.87
CA ALA A 143 -3.80 -5.79 -2.83
C ALA A 143 -2.76 -6.72 -2.17
N LYS A 144 -1.50 -6.69 -2.64
CA LYS A 144 -0.41 -7.49 -2.08
C LYS A 144 0.23 -6.74 -0.92
N ARG A 145 0.80 -7.47 0.03
CA ARG A 145 1.48 -6.94 1.20
C ARG A 145 2.84 -7.59 1.34
N VAL A 146 3.76 -6.90 2.01
CA VAL A 146 5.04 -7.44 2.48
C VAL A 146 4.95 -7.67 3.99
N ASP A 147 5.64 -8.69 4.50
CA ASP A 147 5.60 -9.00 5.92
C ASP A 147 6.22 -7.89 6.76
N LEU A 148 7.39 -7.40 6.34
CA LEU A 148 8.10 -6.29 6.94
C LEU A 148 8.66 -5.35 5.86
N LEU A 149 8.76 -4.06 6.16
CA LEU A 149 9.36 -3.04 5.31
C LEU A 149 10.31 -2.18 6.14
N ILE A 150 11.56 -2.06 5.69
CA ILE A 150 12.52 -1.10 6.23
C ILE A 150 12.39 0.20 5.43
N VAL A 151 12.26 1.31 6.15
CA VAL A 151 12.14 2.67 5.60
C VAL A 151 13.20 3.60 6.17
N ASP A 152 13.49 4.69 5.45
CA ASP A 152 14.37 5.76 5.94
C ASP A 152 13.66 6.71 6.93
N ARG A 153 14.34 7.82 7.28
CA ARG A 153 13.84 8.81 8.25
C ARG A 153 12.57 9.50 7.77
N ASP A 154 12.42 9.64 6.46
CA ASP A 154 11.29 10.28 5.78
C ASP A 154 10.22 9.25 5.38
N CYS A 155 10.30 8.03 5.91
CA CYS A 155 9.41 6.91 5.59
C CYS A 155 9.44 6.48 4.13
N ARG A 156 10.54 6.73 3.39
CA ARG A 156 10.71 6.19 2.04
C ARG A 156 11.09 4.72 2.11
N PRO A 157 10.50 3.84 1.26
CA PRO A 157 10.79 2.42 1.28
C PRO A 157 12.23 2.13 0.83
N LEU A 158 12.95 1.36 1.63
CA LEU A 158 14.32 0.93 1.33
C LEU A 158 14.37 -0.55 0.96
N HIS A 159 13.82 -1.41 1.81
CA HIS A 159 13.87 -2.86 1.65
C HIS A 159 12.61 -3.54 2.16
N ALA A 160 11.97 -4.35 1.32
CA ALA A 160 10.97 -5.32 1.74
C ALA A 160 11.65 -6.57 2.31
N VAL A 161 11.12 -7.09 3.41
CA VAL A 161 11.61 -8.30 4.07
C VAL A 161 10.44 -9.27 4.21
N GLU A 162 10.62 -10.48 3.67
CA GLU A 162 9.58 -11.53 3.65
C GLU A 162 10.05 -12.72 4.49
N PHE A 163 9.17 -13.20 5.37
CA PHE A 163 9.48 -14.32 6.25
C PHE A 163 8.98 -15.63 5.64
N GLN A 164 9.91 -16.54 5.37
CA GLN A 164 9.60 -17.86 4.82
C GLN A 164 9.55 -18.88 5.96
N GLY A 165 8.33 -19.29 6.34
CA GLY A 165 8.10 -20.34 7.34
C GLY A 165 8.50 -21.75 6.84
N THR A 166 8.62 -22.70 7.76
CA THR A 166 9.01 -24.11 7.46
C THR A 166 8.00 -24.90 6.62
N GLY A 167 6.79 -24.37 6.42
CA GLY A 167 5.68 -25.05 5.75
C GLY A 167 5.53 -24.73 4.25
N HIS A 168 6.46 -24.00 3.62
CA HIS A 168 6.32 -23.62 2.21
C HIS A 168 6.72 -24.75 1.26
N HIS A 169 5.87 -25.77 1.15
CA HIS A 169 5.71 -26.48 -0.11
C HIS A 169 5.02 -25.51 -1.09
N GLY A 170 5.85 -24.75 -1.81
CA GLY A 170 5.43 -23.69 -2.71
C GLY A 170 4.45 -24.19 -3.75
N SER A 171 3.18 -23.83 -3.59
CA SER A 171 2.24 -23.98 -4.70
C SER A 171 2.70 -23.08 -5.85
N PRO A 172 2.39 -23.43 -7.12
CA PRO A 172 2.68 -22.56 -8.26
C PRO A 172 2.10 -21.14 -8.09
N GLU A 173 0.99 -21.01 -7.36
CA GLU A 173 0.36 -19.72 -7.05
C GLU A 173 1.19 -18.87 -6.08
N THR A 174 1.78 -19.47 -5.04
CA THR A 174 2.67 -18.75 -4.12
C THR A 174 3.92 -18.24 -4.84
N ALA A 175 4.53 -19.09 -5.67
CA ALA A 175 5.70 -18.71 -6.45
C ALA A 175 5.38 -17.57 -7.43
N ALA A 176 4.23 -17.61 -8.11
CA ALA A 176 3.79 -16.53 -8.98
C ALA A 176 3.54 -15.22 -8.22
N ARG A 177 2.96 -15.28 -7.01
CA ARG A 177 2.75 -14.09 -6.17
C ARG A 177 4.07 -13.45 -5.75
N ASP A 178 5.04 -14.26 -5.33
CA ASP A 178 6.35 -13.76 -4.91
C ASP A 178 7.13 -13.18 -6.09
N ALA A 179 7.05 -13.79 -7.27
CA ALA A 179 7.64 -13.23 -8.50
C ALA A 179 7.05 -11.84 -8.84
N ILE A 180 5.73 -11.67 -8.72
CA ILE A 180 5.08 -10.36 -8.93
C ILE A 180 5.59 -9.31 -7.93
N LYS A 181 5.69 -9.67 -6.64
CA LYS A 181 6.20 -8.75 -5.60
C LYS A 181 7.65 -8.35 -5.91
N LYS A 182 8.52 -9.34 -6.13
CA LYS A 182 9.95 -9.15 -6.44
C LYS A 182 10.15 -8.22 -7.63
N GLU A 183 9.45 -8.46 -8.74
CA GLU A 183 9.60 -7.64 -9.95
C GLU A 183 9.08 -6.21 -9.76
N ALA A 184 7.95 -6.03 -9.07
CA ALA A 184 7.41 -4.70 -8.82
C ALA A 184 8.35 -3.86 -7.92
N LEU A 185 8.87 -4.45 -6.85
CA LEU A 185 9.83 -3.79 -5.95
C LEU A 185 11.15 -3.47 -6.67
N ARG A 186 11.67 -4.40 -7.47
CA ARG A 186 12.87 -4.19 -8.28
C ARG A 186 12.71 -3.00 -9.24
N ARG A 187 11.56 -2.91 -9.92
CA ARG A 187 11.25 -1.78 -10.83
C ARG A 187 11.14 -0.45 -10.10
N ALA A 188 10.73 -0.46 -8.84
CA ALA A 188 10.67 0.73 -7.98
C ALA A 188 12.01 1.06 -7.28
N GLY A 189 13.05 0.23 -7.47
CA GLY A 189 14.34 0.42 -6.82
C GLY A 189 14.34 0.10 -5.32
N ILE A 190 13.33 -0.63 -4.83
CA ILE A 190 13.22 -1.08 -3.45
C ILE A 190 13.85 -2.47 -3.37
N GLY A 191 14.77 -2.67 -2.42
CA GLY A 191 15.40 -3.97 -2.23
C GLY A 191 14.42 -5.00 -1.68
N TYR A 192 14.72 -6.28 -1.89
CA TYR A 192 13.88 -7.39 -1.45
C TYR A 192 14.76 -8.46 -0.82
N VAL A 193 14.39 -8.92 0.37
CA VAL A 193 15.15 -9.90 1.15
C VAL A 193 14.20 -10.96 1.71
N GLU A 194 14.63 -12.21 1.65
CA GLU A 194 13.91 -13.35 2.25
C GLU A 194 14.66 -13.81 3.48
N VAL A 195 13.94 -13.98 4.58
CA VAL A 195 14.46 -14.50 5.84
C VAL A 195 13.79 -15.85 6.10
N VAL A 196 14.60 -16.88 6.29
CA VAL A 196 14.11 -18.25 6.45
C VAL A 196 13.97 -18.58 7.92
N SER A 197 12.94 -19.36 8.27
CA SER A 197 12.82 -19.98 9.59
C SER A 197 14.09 -20.77 9.94
N GLY A 198 14.89 -20.24 10.84
CA GLY A 198 16.18 -20.80 11.24
C GLY A 198 17.29 -19.75 11.31
N ASN A 199 17.07 -18.57 10.72
CA ASN A 199 18.07 -17.52 10.82
C ASN A 199 18.31 -17.08 12.26
N THR A 200 19.59 -17.00 12.63
CA THR A 200 19.98 -16.53 13.96
C THR A 200 19.89 -15.00 14.03
N PRO A 201 19.74 -14.40 15.23
CA PRO A 201 19.79 -12.94 15.37
C PRO A 201 21.07 -12.30 14.80
N ALA A 202 22.20 -13.02 14.83
CA ALA A 202 23.46 -12.56 14.23
C ALA A 202 23.38 -12.49 12.71
N GLU A 203 22.78 -13.50 12.06
CA GLU A 203 22.58 -13.50 10.60
C GLU A 203 21.61 -12.40 10.16
N VAL A 204 20.54 -12.16 10.93
CA VAL A 204 19.62 -11.04 10.69
C VAL A 204 20.35 -9.71 10.81
N ARG A 205 21.20 -9.54 11.82
CA ARG A 205 22.04 -8.34 11.99
C ARG A 205 22.99 -8.13 10.81
N ASP A 206 23.70 -9.17 10.39
CA ASP A 206 24.61 -9.08 9.25
C ASP A 206 23.88 -8.79 7.94
N MET A 207 22.67 -9.32 7.79
CA MET A 207 21.78 -8.98 6.68
C MET A 207 21.44 -7.48 6.69
N VAL A 208 20.92 -6.94 7.79
CA VAL A 208 20.60 -5.49 7.89
C VAL A 208 21.83 -4.61 7.66
N ARG A 209 23.00 -4.98 8.17
CA ARG A 209 24.28 -4.29 7.91
C ARG A 209 24.62 -4.21 6.43
N LYS A 210 24.48 -5.33 5.71
CA LYS A 210 24.71 -5.36 4.25
C LYS A 210 23.75 -4.42 3.54
N LEU A 211 22.48 -4.40 3.92
CA LEU A 211 21.48 -3.49 3.35
C LEU A 211 21.84 -2.01 3.61
N ALA A 212 22.30 -1.68 4.82
CA ALA A 212 22.75 -0.35 5.19
C ALA A 212 23.93 0.14 4.34
N ASN A 213 24.92 -0.73 4.12
CA ASN A 213 26.11 -0.38 3.33
C ASN A 213 25.77 -0.09 1.87
N VAL A 214 24.78 -0.77 1.27
CA VAL A 214 24.32 -0.49 -0.10
C VAL A 214 23.81 0.95 -0.23
N HIS A 215 23.10 1.46 0.77
CA HIS A 215 22.56 2.84 0.75
C HIS A 215 23.60 3.90 1.12
N LYS A 216 24.67 3.56 1.85
CA LYS A 216 25.79 4.50 2.06
C LYS A 216 26.59 4.77 0.78
N VAL A 217 26.61 3.82 -0.16
CA VAL A 217 27.36 3.91 -1.42
C VAL A 217 26.57 4.61 -2.53
N LYS A 218 25.23 4.62 -2.45
CA LYS A 218 24.37 5.26 -3.43
C LYS A 218 24.01 6.68 -2.94
N PRO A 219 24.41 7.77 -3.62
CA PRO A 219 24.03 9.11 -3.18
C PRO A 219 22.50 9.25 -3.19
N ALA A 220 21.98 9.96 -2.20
CA ALA A 220 20.55 10.25 -2.10
C ALA A 220 20.05 10.84 -3.43
N PRO A 221 18.89 10.39 -3.95
CA PRO A 221 18.29 11.04 -5.10
C PRO A 221 18.06 12.52 -4.77
N PRO A 222 18.24 13.43 -5.75
CA PRO A 222 18.04 14.85 -5.53
C PRO A 222 16.61 15.08 -5.03
N ALA A 223 16.48 15.92 -3.99
CA ALA A 223 15.18 16.35 -3.49
C ALA A 223 14.37 16.92 -4.65
N ALA A 224 13.15 16.40 -4.83
CA ALA A 224 12.17 16.88 -5.79
C ALA A 224 11.54 18.19 -5.32
#